data_AF-A0A6P0S8A7-F1
#
_entry.id   AF-A0A6P0S8A7-F1
#
_cell.length_a   1.000
_cell.length_b   1.000
_cell.length_c   1.000
_cell.angle_alpha   90.00
_cell.angle_beta   90.00
_cell.angle_gamma   90.00
#
_symmetry.space_group_name_H-M   'P 1'
#
loop_
_entity.id
_entity.type
_entity.pdbx_description
1 polymer ?
#
loop_
_entity_poly.entity_id
_entity_poly.type
_entity_poly.pdbx_seq_one_letter_code
_entity_poly.pdbx_strand_id
1 'polypeptide(L)'
;MVAANLVAKDKEIDENNVFAIDDDLKLLKSAAIYGANASGKSNLTKALAFMKWFMINSSKETQSTEKIGVERFQLSTETEAQPSFFEIIFLLYGQQYRYGFEANTYKVVSEWLFYVPTSRETKLFERHDNDINASKKYQAEGIEKRTRHNALFLSVSAQFNVEIAEIILDCLSKTMKILSGLDDREYQGYTSSCLIDNQNKNEIIKLINKLDLGIEDIRAKKTKMNADNLPNNLLEREVLSVQTLHRKFDDKGSYVSTELFDLDDQESEGTQKIFALAAPLVDTLKYGKVLIIDEFE
;
A
#
# COMPACT_ATOMS: atom_id res chain seq x y z
N MET A 1 5.86 18.08 6.93
CA MET A 1 4.93 17.69 8.01
C MET A 1 5.66 17.83 9.34
N VAL A 2 5.00 18.37 10.36
CA VAL A 2 5.56 18.45 11.72
C VAL A 2 4.80 17.46 12.59
N ALA A 3 5.51 16.59 13.31
CA ALA A 3 4.88 15.70 14.26
C ALA A 3 4.21 16.53 15.35
N ALA A 4 2.92 16.28 15.60
CA ALA A 4 2.23 16.94 16.70
C ALA A 4 2.85 16.47 18.02
N ASN A 5 3.14 17.40 18.93
CA ASN A 5 3.63 17.07 20.27
C ASN A 5 2.46 16.63 21.17
N LEU A 6 1.81 15.53 20.78
CA LEU A 6 0.69 14.93 21.50
C LEU A 6 1.25 13.78 22.34
N VAL A 7 1.11 13.89 23.65
CA VAL A 7 1.39 12.80 24.59
C VAL A 7 0.09 12.07 24.86
N ALA A 8 0.08 10.74 24.75
CA ALA A 8 -1.11 9.97 25.04
C ALA A 8 -1.53 10.18 26.50
N LYS A 9 -2.84 10.25 26.76
CA LYS A 9 -3.36 10.32 28.14
C LYS A 9 -2.98 9.07 28.94
N ASP A 10 -2.93 7.93 28.25
CA ASP A 10 -2.43 6.66 28.77
C ASP A 10 -1.03 6.40 28.19
N LYS A 11 -0.01 6.40 29.07
CA LYS A 11 1.39 6.22 28.67
C LYS A 11 1.67 4.84 28.10
N GLU A 12 0.89 3.82 28.45
CA GLU A 12 1.07 2.48 27.90
C GLU A 12 0.87 2.48 26.38
N ILE A 13 0.10 3.42 25.82
CA ILE A 13 -0.10 3.54 24.37
C ILE A 13 1.20 3.96 23.67
N ASP A 14 1.91 4.94 24.23
CA ASP A 14 3.16 5.44 23.65
C ASP A 14 4.25 4.36 23.70
N GLU A 15 4.28 3.55 24.76
CA GLU A 15 5.19 2.41 24.89
C GLU A 15 4.82 1.24 23.97
N ASN A 16 3.52 0.95 23.82
CA ASN A 16 3.05 -0.17 23.01
C ASN A 16 2.97 0.13 21.51
N ASN A 17 2.93 1.39 21.08
CA ASN A 17 2.89 1.75 19.65
C ASN A 17 4.27 1.84 19.00
N VAL A 18 5.34 1.40 19.67
CA VAL A 18 6.69 1.33 19.11
C VAL A 18 7.25 -0.09 19.11
N PHE A 19 8.19 -0.35 18.21
CA PHE A 19 9.06 -1.54 18.23
C PHE A 19 10.51 -1.12 17.98
N ALA A 20 11.44 -1.78 18.67
CA ALA A 20 12.87 -1.51 18.53
C ALA A 20 13.45 -2.30 17.36
N ILE A 21 14.24 -1.63 16.53
CA ILE A 21 15.10 -2.25 15.52
C ILE A 21 16.44 -2.60 16.15
N ASP A 22 16.99 -1.66 16.92
CA ASP A 22 18.19 -1.78 17.74
C ASP A 22 18.06 -0.85 18.97
N ASP A 23 19.16 -0.66 19.70
CA ASP A 23 19.19 0.16 20.92
C ASP A 23 18.93 1.66 20.64
N ASP A 24 19.20 2.14 19.43
CA ASP A 24 19.16 3.55 19.04
C ASP A 24 17.93 3.88 18.18
N LEU A 25 17.38 2.91 17.44
CA LEU A 25 16.27 3.10 16.50
C LEU A 25 15.00 2.38 16.94
N LYS A 26 13.96 3.16 17.23
CA LYS A 26 12.58 2.69 17.44
C LYS A 26 11.67 3.23 16.35
N LEU A 27 10.77 2.38 15.86
CA LEU A 27 9.79 2.72 14.83
C LEU A 27 8.37 2.61 15.37
N LEU A 28 7.47 3.43 14.82
CA LEU A 28 6.05 3.37 15.14
C LEU A 28 5.37 2.17 14.46
N LYS A 29 4.46 1.50 15.18
CA LYS A 29 3.60 0.44 14.63
C LYS A 29 2.44 1.03 13.81
N SER A 30 1.96 2.21 14.20
CA SER A 30 0.93 2.95 13.49
C SER A 30 1.14 4.46 13.62
N ALA A 31 0.73 5.20 12.58
CA ALA A 31 0.76 6.65 12.55
C ALA A 31 -0.50 7.16 11.84
N ALA A 32 -1.06 8.25 12.36
CA ALA A 32 -2.17 8.95 11.74
C ALA A 32 -1.74 10.36 11.31
N ILE A 33 -2.11 10.76 10.10
CA ILE A 33 -1.75 12.05 9.53
C ILE A 33 -3.02 12.89 9.42
N TYR A 34 -3.14 13.89 10.28
CA TYR A 34 -4.25 14.84 10.28
C TYR A 34 -3.84 16.19 9.72
N GLY A 35 -4.80 16.91 9.18
CA GLY A 35 -4.60 18.23 8.58
C GLY A 35 -5.88 18.76 7.98
N ALA A 36 -5.94 20.06 7.72
CA ALA A 36 -7.10 20.70 7.10
C ALA A 36 -7.42 20.10 5.72
N ASN A 37 -8.62 20.39 5.21
CA ASN A 37 -8.94 20.10 3.81
C ASN A 37 -7.93 20.78 2.88
N ALA A 38 -7.56 20.10 1.80
CA ALA A 38 -6.53 20.54 0.86
C ALA A 38 -5.11 20.73 1.45
N SER A 39 -4.81 20.20 2.65
CA SER A 39 -3.47 20.27 3.25
C SER A 39 -2.43 19.31 2.63
N GLY A 40 -2.81 18.55 1.60
CA GLY A 40 -1.90 17.63 0.88
C GLY A 40 -1.79 16.21 1.43
N LYS A 41 -2.67 15.76 2.34
CA LYS A 41 -2.66 14.38 2.87
C LYS A 41 -2.82 13.33 1.78
N SER A 42 -3.86 13.43 0.97
CA SER A 42 -4.08 12.54 -0.17
C SER A 42 -2.97 12.65 -1.22
N ASN A 43 -2.35 13.82 -1.36
CA ASN A 43 -1.18 13.98 -2.25
C ASN A 43 0.03 13.19 -1.75
N LEU A 44 0.24 13.07 -0.42
CA LEU A 44 1.29 12.20 0.12
C LEU A 44 1.03 10.73 -0.26
N THR A 45 -0.20 10.26 -0.08
CA THR A 45 -0.56 8.88 -0.45
C THR A 45 -0.42 8.63 -1.95
N LYS A 46 -0.86 9.59 -2.79
CA LYS A 46 -0.66 9.55 -4.25
C LYS A 46 0.83 9.55 -4.64
N ALA A 47 1.65 10.34 -3.97
CA ALA A 47 3.10 10.40 -4.22
C ALA A 47 3.77 9.06 -3.87
N LEU A 48 3.39 8.43 -2.75
CA LEU A 48 3.88 7.09 -2.38
C LEU A 48 3.41 6.01 -3.37
N ALA A 49 2.15 6.09 -3.81
CA ALA A 49 1.61 5.18 -4.82
C ALA A 49 2.34 5.31 -6.16
N PHE A 50 2.57 6.54 -6.62
CA PHE A 50 3.37 6.82 -7.82
C PHE A 50 4.80 6.31 -7.65
N MET A 51 5.47 6.61 -6.54
CA MET A 51 6.83 6.15 -6.28
C MET A 51 6.93 4.64 -6.36
N LYS A 52 6.05 3.93 -5.65
CA LYS A 52 5.98 2.46 -5.68
C LYS A 52 5.74 1.94 -7.09
N TRP A 53 4.74 2.48 -7.79
CA TRP A 53 4.42 2.05 -9.14
C TRP A 53 5.59 2.27 -10.09
N PHE A 54 6.23 3.44 -10.04
CA PHE A 54 7.33 3.80 -10.94
C PHE A 54 8.57 2.94 -10.68
N MET A 55 8.89 2.68 -9.41
CA MET A 55 9.97 1.75 -9.03
C MET A 55 9.79 0.34 -9.62
N ILE A 56 8.56 -0.17 -9.63
CA ILE A 56 8.26 -1.54 -10.08
C ILE A 56 8.10 -1.64 -11.61
N ASN A 57 7.51 -0.61 -12.22
CA ASN A 57 6.96 -0.71 -13.57
C ASN A 57 7.68 0.14 -14.61
N SER A 58 8.55 1.08 -14.23
CA SER A 58 9.15 2.01 -15.21
C SER A 58 9.98 1.32 -16.29
N SER A 59 10.56 0.14 -16.03
CA SER A 59 11.26 -0.65 -17.06
C SER A 59 10.34 -1.49 -17.94
N LYS A 60 9.13 -1.85 -17.48
CA LYS A 60 8.21 -2.80 -18.12
C LYS A 60 7.06 -2.12 -18.87
N GLU A 61 6.45 -1.13 -18.23
CA GLU A 61 5.16 -0.55 -18.62
C GLU A 61 5.31 0.84 -19.27
N THR A 62 6.53 1.25 -19.60
CA THR A 62 6.77 2.53 -20.30
C THR A 62 7.59 2.32 -21.57
N GLN A 63 7.34 3.13 -22.60
CA GLN A 63 8.20 3.23 -23.79
C GLN A 63 9.08 4.47 -23.76
N SER A 64 10.16 4.51 -24.53
CA SER A 64 11.12 5.63 -24.54
C SER A 64 10.51 6.97 -24.96
N THR A 65 9.39 6.96 -25.70
CA THR A 65 8.68 8.16 -26.15
C THR A 65 7.56 8.60 -25.22
N GLU A 66 7.27 7.81 -24.18
CA GLU A 66 6.19 8.08 -23.25
C GLU A 66 6.65 9.02 -22.12
N LYS A 67 5.71 9.84 -21.67
CA LYS A 67 5.91 10.75 -20.55
C LYS A 67 5.84 10.00 -19.23
N ILE A 68 6.61 10.45 -18.25
CA ILE A 68 6.50 10.00 -16.87
C ILE A 68 5.26 10.66 -16.27
N GLY A 69 4.38 9.86 -15.66
CA GLY A 69 3.16 10.30 -14.97
C GLY A 69 3.40 11.05 -13.66
N VAL A 70 4.51 11.77 -13.54
CA VAL A 70 4.85 12.55 -12.35
C VAL A 70 4.05 13.85 -12.33
N GLU A 71 3.35 14.09 -11.22
CA GLU A 71 2.62 15.33 -10.98
C GLU A 71 3.53 16.38 -10.35
N ARG A 72 3.57 17.58 -10.94
CA ARG A 72 4.35 18.71 -10.42
C ARG A 72 3.51 19.55 -9.47
N PHE A 73 4.17 20.24 -8.53
CA PHE A 73 3.50 21.21 -7.68
C PHE A 73 3.26 22.52 -8.44
N GLN A 74 2.05 22.67 -9.00
CA GLN A 74 1.66 23.81 -9.86
C GLN A 74 1.40 25.11 -9.10
N LEU A 75 1.26 25.07 -7.78
CA LEU A 75 0.90 26.24 -6.96
C LEU A 75 2.11 27.05 -6.47
N SER A 76 3.28 26.86 -7.10
CA SER A 76 4.50 27.59 -6.78
C SER A 76 5.29 27.87 -8.05
N THR A 77 5.49 29.15 -8.33
CA THR A 77 6.32 29.62 -9.46
C THR A 77 7.78 29.20 -9.32
N GLU A 78 8.24 28.91 -8.10
CA GLU A 78 9.61 28.45 -7.85
C GLU A 78 9.80 26.97 -8.21
N THR A 79 8.77 26.15 -7.96
CA THR A 79 8.87 24.69 -8.09
C THR A 79 8.13 24.12 -9.31
N GLU A 80 7.27 24.88 -9.99
CA GLU A 80 6.47 24.39 -11.12
C GLU A 80 7.33 23.84 -12.29
N ALA A 81 8.55 24.36 -12.42
CA ALA A 81 9.54 23.92 -13.41
C ALA A 81 10.56 22.91 -12.86
N GLN A 82 10.58 22.68 -11.54
CA GLN A 82 11.53 21.78 -10.89
C GLN A 82 11.07 20.31 -10.98
N PRO A 83 12.01 19.35 -10.99
CA PRO A 83 11.66 17.95 -10.88
C PRO A 83 11.01 17.65 -9.52
N SER A 84 10.17 16.62 -9.47
CA SER A 84 9.60 16.13 -8.23
C SER A 84 10.55 15.14 -7.58
N PHE A 85 10.75 15.29 -6.28
CA PHE A 85 11.67 14.50 -5.46
C PHE A 85 10.92 13.41 -4.68
N PHE A 86 11.46 12.19 -4.71
CA PHE A 86 10.94 11.03 -3.98
C PHE A 86 12.09 10.32 -3.27
N GLU A 87 11.94 10.03 -1.98
CA GLU A 87 12.92 9.27 -1.22
C GLU A 87 12.24 8.42 -0.15
N ILE A 88 12.72 7.18 0.01
CA ILE A 88 12.36 6.28 1.10
C ILE A 88 13.62 5.75 1.77
N ILE A 89 13.54 5.63 3.09
CA ILE A 89 14.49 4.90 3.91
C ILE A 89 13.76 3.66 4.43
N PHE A 90 14.34 2.49 4.21
CA PHE A 90 13.72 1.23 4.58
C PHE A 90 14.74 0.21 5.08
N LEU A 91 14.26 -0.77 5.82
CA LEU A 91 15.05 -1.89 6.33
C LEU A 91 14.77 -3.13 5.48
N LEU A 92 15.84 -3.81 5.10
CA LEU A 92 15.79 -5.06 4.35
C LEU A 92 16.84 -6.01 4.93
N TYR A 93 16.39 -7.14 5.50
CA TYR A 93 17.25 -8.11 6.20
C TYR A 93 18.16 -7.48 7.28
N GLY A 94 17.60 -6.54 8.05
CA GLY A 94 18.33 -5.81 9.11
C GLY A 94 19.25 -4.70 8.60
N GLN A 95 19.29 -4.48 7.28
CA GLN A 95 20.13 -3.48 6.65
C GLN A 95 19.30 -2.26 6.23
N GLN A 96 19.70 -1.07 6.65
CA GLN A 96 19.10 0.19 6.20
C GLN A 96 19.55 0.52 4.77
N TYR A 97 18.58 0.91 3.95
CA TYR A 97 18.72 1.41 2.60
C TYR A 97 18.10 2.79 2.49
N ARG A 98 18.69 3.64 1.64
CA ARG A 98 18.13 4.92 1.22
C ARG A 98 18.05 4.94 -0.29
N TYR A 99 16.83 4.99 -0.81
CA TYR A 99 16.56 5.02 -2.23
C TYR A 99 15.76 6.27 -2.57
N GLY A 100 16.16 6.97 -3.63
CA GLY A 100 15.41 8.12 -4.10
C GLY A 100 15.70 8.47 -5.55
N PHE A 101 14.86 9.33 -6.09
CA PHE A 101 14.99 9.87 -7.44
C PHE A 101 14.31 11.22 -7.58
N GLU A 102 14.74 11.95 -8.59
CA GLU A 102 14.08 13.15 -9.08
C GLU A 102 13.62 12.93 -10.51
N ALA A 103 12.37 13.24 -10.80
CA ALA A 103 11.81 13.07 -12.14
C ALA A 103 10.99 14.29 -12.56
N ASN A 104 11.04 14.60 -13.85
CA ASN A 104 10.06 15.47 -14.49
C ASN A 104 9.23 14.65 -15.49
N THR A 105 8.30 15.30 -16.18
CA THR A 105 7.38 14.62 -17.12
C THR A 105 8.08 13.89 -18.28
N TYR A 106 9.38 14.14 -18.51
CA TYR A 106 10.12 13.59 -19.64
C TYR A 106 11.24 12.64 -19.23
N LYS A 107 11.93 12.88 -18.12
CA LYS A 107 13.11 12.10 -17.72
C LYS A 107 13.27 11.98 -16.21
N VAL A 108 14.01 10.95 -15.82
CA VAL A 108 14.66 10.83 -14.52
C VAL A 108 15.90 11.73 -14.55
N VAL A 109 15.92 12.75 -13.69
CA VAL A 109 16.99 13.75 -13.58
C VAL A 109 18.11 13.21 -12.68
N SER A 110 17.76 12.55 -11.59
CA SER A 110 18.71 11.88 -10.71
C SER A 110 18.09 10.68 -10.04
N GLU A 111 18.92 9.71 -9.64
CA GLU A 111 18.50 8.50 -8.93
C GLU A 111 19.67 7.98 -8.10
N TRP A 112 19.38 7.44 -6.92
CA TRP A 112 20.42 6.92 -6.05
C TRP A 112 19.93 5.74 -5.21
N LEU A 113 20.88 4.85 -4.90
CA LEU A 113 20.68 3.81 -3.91
C LEU A 113 21.91 3.72 -3.02
N PHE A 114 21.67 3.84 -1.72
CA PHE A 114 22.66 3.67 -0.68
C PHE A 114 22.22 2.62 0.34
N TYR A 115 23.18 2.06 1.06
CA TYR A 115 22.94 1.17 2.20
C TYR A 115 23.99 1.36 3.28
N VAL A 116 23.70 0.99 4.53
CA VAL A 116 24.54 1.26 5.71
C VAL A 116 25.10 -0.02 6.35
N PRO A 117 26.10 -0.71 5.75
CA PRO A 117 26.55 -2.05 6.19
C PRO A 117 26.84 -2.20 7.68
N THR A 118 27.34 -1.13 8.31
CA THR A 118 27.68 -1.08 9.73
C THR A 118 27.28 0.27 10.31
N SER A 119 27.96 1.33 9.89
CA SER A 119 27.73 2.70 10.38
C SER A 119 27.84 3.77 9.31
N ARG A 120 28.54 3.49 8.21
CA ARG A 120 28.74 4.45 7.12
C ARG A 120 27.89 4.10 5.91
N GLU A 121 27.17 5.10 5.43
CA GLU A 121 26.45 5.00 4.17
C GLU A 121 27.40 4.70 3.00
N THR A 122 27.08 3.64 2.25
CA THR A 122 27.83 3.17 1.10
C THR A 122 26.95 3.26 -0.13
N LYS A 123 27.49 3.90 -1.17
CA LYS A 123 26.82 4.03 -2.46
C LYS A 123 26.80 2.69 -3.20
N LEU A 124 25.61 2.26 -3.63
CA LEU A 124 25.44 1.16 -4.56
C LEU A 124 25.43 1.67 -5.99
N PHE A 125 24.65 2.71 -6.27
CA PHE A 125 24.74 3.47 -7.51
C PHE A 125 24.26 4.91 -7.31
N GLU A 126 24.66 5.78 -8.23
CA GLU A 126 24.08 7.10 -8.45
C GLU A 126 23.90 7.34 -9.95
N ARG A 127 22.93 8.19 -10.28
CA ARG A 127 22.63 8.63 -11.63
C ARG A 127 22.42 10.12 -11.64
N HIS A 128 23.00 10.78 -12.65
CA HIS A 128 22.67 12.15 -13.03
C HIS A 128 22.40 12.18 -14.54
N ASP A 129 21.16 12.49 -14.91
CA ASP A 129 20.63 12.38 -16.27
C ASP A 129 20.86 11.00 -16.90
N ASN A 130 21.80 10.88 -17.84
CA ASN A 130 22.14 9.63 -18.51
C ASN A 130 23.47 9.04 -18.02
N ASP A 131 24.15 9.73 -17.11
CA ASP A 131 25.38 9.23 -16.48
C ASP A 131 25.01 8.40 -15.25
N ILE A 132 25.38 7.12 -15.25
CA ILE A 132 25.09 6.17 -14.19
C ILE A 132 26.41 5.58 -13.71
N ASN A 133 26.67 5.73 -12.41
CA ASN A 133 27.82 5.19 -11.73
C ASN A 133 27.37 4.10 -10.76
N ALA A 134 27.54 2.83 -11.15
CA ALA A 134 27.29 1.69 -10.29
C ALA A 134 28.58 1.18 -9.64
N SER A 135 28.52 0.87 -8.36
CA SER A 135 29.61 0.20 -7.65
C SER A 135 29.72 -1.27 -8.09
N LYS A 136 30.91 -1.85 -7.98
CA LYS A 136 31.12 -3.29 -8.22
C LYS A 136 30.21 -4.18 -7.36
N LYS A 137 29.85 -3.71 -6.15
CA LYS A 137 28.96 -4.44 -5.24
C LYS A 137 27.52 -4.53 -5.76
N TYR A 138 27.08 -3.54 -6.55
CA TYR A 138 25.75 -3.54 -7.15
C TYR A 138 25.66 -4.44 -8.39
N GLN A 139 26.78 -4.83 -8.99
CA GLN A 139 26.86 -5.83 -10.07
C GLN A 139 26.01 -5.53 -11.32
N ALA A 140 25.97 -4.27 -11.76
CA ALA A 140 25.14 -3.84 -12.89
C ALA A 140 25.91 -3.48 -14.17
N GLU A 141 27.12 -4.04 -14.35
CA GLU A 141 28.01 -3.70 -15.47
C GLU A 141 27.34 -3.87 -16.84
N GLY A 142 27.29 -2.78 -17.63
CA GLY A 142 26.73 -2.75 -18.98
C GLY A 142 25.23 -2.47 -19.03
N ILE A 143 24.52 -2.52 -17.90
CA ILE A 143 23.09 -2.18 -17.81
C ILE A 143 22.88 -0.67 -17.94
N GLU A 144 23.87 0.14 -17.53
CA GLU A 144 23.81 1.60 -17.56
C GLU A 144 23.47 2.11 -18.97
N LYS A 145 24.14 1.56 -19.99
CA LYS A 145 23.96 1.92 -21.40
C LYS A 145 22.59 1.52 -21.97
N ARG A 146 21.89 0.62 -21.31
CA ARG A 146 20.57 0.10 -21.72
C ARG A 146 19.43 0.79 -20.98
N THR A 147 19.75 1.64 -20.01
CA THR A 147 18.78 2.33 -19.18
C THR A 147 18.26 3.55 -19.90
N ARG A 148 16.94 3.61 -20.11
CA ARG A 148 16.30 4.74 -20.79
C ARG A 148 16.26 5.96 -19.89
N HIS A 149 16.23 7.14 -20.51
CA HIS A 149 16.11 8.42 -19.81
C HIS A 149 14.84 8.53 -18.94
N ASN A 150 13.78 7.79 -19.29
CA ASN A 150 12.48 7.82 -18.60
C ASN A 150 12.18 6.56 -17.76
N ALA A 151 13.16 5.68 -17.55
CA ALA A 151 13.04 4.51 -16.69
C ALA A 151 14.03 4.57 -15.52
N LEU A 152 13.65 4.06 -14.36
CA LEU A 152 14.55 3.98 -13.20
C LEU A 152 15.60 2.89 -13.41
N PHE A 153 16.85 3.19 -13.09
CA PHE A 153 17.96 2.25 -13.13
C PHE A 153 17.72 1.07 -12.19
N LEU A 154 17.10 1.27 -11.02
CA LEU A 154 16.69 0.18 -10.13
C LEU A 154 15.73 -0.79 -10.84
N SER A 155 14.70 -0.25 -11.51
CA SER A 155 13.70 -1.04 -12.26
C SER A 155 14.33 -1.81 -13.43
N VAL A 156 15.27 -1.19 -14.15
CA VAL A 156 15.98 -1.83 -15.25
C VAL A 156 16.96 -2.89 -14.73
N SER A 157 17.66 -2.62 -13.64
CA SER A 157 18.59 -3.57 -13.01
C SER A 157 17.89 -4.87 -12.61
N ALA A 158 16.70 -4.77 -12.00
CA ALA A 158 15.90 -5.96 -11.67
C ALA A 158 15.49 -6.75 -12.91
N GLN A 159 15.17 -6.10 -14.04
CA GLN A 159 14.87 -6.79 -15.30
C GLN A 159 16.06 -7.57 -15.88
N PHE A 160 17.27 -7.20 -15.50
CA PHE A 160 18.52 -7.86 -15.87
C PHE A 160 19.10 -8.72 -14.74
N ASN A 161 18.26 -9.14 -13.79
CA ASN A 161 18.58 -10.07 -12.69
C ASN A 161 19.69 -9.56 -11.76
N VAL A 162 19.75 -8.24 -11.53
CA VAL A 162 20.58 -7.70 -10.43
C VAL A 162 19.89 -8.03 -9.12
N GLU A 163 20.44 -9.00 -8.38
CA GLU A 163 19.84 -9.63 -7.20
C GLU A 163 19.29 -8.62 -6.18
N ILE A 164 20.09 -7.61 -5.81
CA ILE A 164 19.67 -6.61 -4.83
C ILE A 164 18.49 -5.76 -5.32
N ALA A 165 18.42 -5.46 -6.62
CA ALA A 165 17.31 -4.73 -7.21
C ALA A 165 16.03 -5.59 -7.23
N GLU A 166 16.15 -6.87 -7.57
CA GLU A 166 15.03 -7.82 -7.52
C GLU A 166 14.46 -7.94 -6.12
N ILE A 167 15.32 -8.12 -5.12
CA ILE A 167 14.91 -8.23 -3.71
C ILE A 167 14.19 -6.95 -3.25
N ILE A 168 14.74 -5.77 -3.56
CA ILE A 168 14.13 -4.49 -3.16
C ILE A 168 12.74 -4.35 -3.77
N LEU A 169 12.59 -4.60 -5.08
CA LEU A 169 11.31 -4.44 -5.78
C LEU A 169 10.28 -5.51 -5.38
N ASP A 170 10.73 -6.76 -5.16
CA ASP A 170 9.87 -7.84 -4.67
C ASP A 170 9.36 -7.55 -3.26
N CYS A 171 10.25 -7.12 -2.37
CA CYS A 171 9.91 -6.70 -1.02
C CYS A 171 8.90 -5.55 -1.07
N LEU A 172 9.17 -4.47 -1.80
CA LEU A 172 8.27 -3.32 -1.91
C LEU A 172 6.89 -3.72 -2.47
N SER A 173 6.87 -4.57 -3.49
CA SER A 173 5.63 -5.06 -4.12
C SER A 173 4.75 -5.83 -3.14
N LYS A 174 5.36 -6.73 -2.36
CA LYS A 174 4.66 -7.63 -1.41
C LYS A 174 4.32 -6.98 -0.07
N THR A 175 5.15 -6.07 0.40
CA THR A 175 5.06 -5.50 1.76
C THR A 175 4.37 -4.16 1.83
N MET A 176 4.43 -3.30 0.81
CA MET A 176 3.75 -2.00 0.87
C MET A 176 2.38 -2.11 0.21
N LYS A 177 1.30 -1.90 0.95
CA LYS A 177 -0.07 -1.79 0.43
C LYS A 177 -0.58 -0.38 0.65
N ILE A 178 -1.13 0.21 -0.41
CA ILE A 178 -1.68 1.56 -0.38
C ILE A 178 -3.13 1.44 -0.80
N LEU A 179 -4.02 1.81 0.11
CA LEU A 179 -5.46 1.79 -0.07
C LEU A 179 -5.96 3.23 -0.17
N SER A 180 -6.86 3.48 -1.12
CA SER A 180 -7.58 4.74 -1.27
C SER A 180 -9.01 4.50 -0.80
N GLY A 181 -9.50 5.26 0.19
CA GLY A 181 -10.87 5.15 0.70
C GLY A 181 -11.99 5.40 -0.32
N LEU A 182 -11.64 5.77 -1.55
CA LEU A 182 -12.57 5.90 -2.69
C LEU A 182 -12.88 4.56 -3.39
N ASP A 183 -12.16 3.47 -3.09
CA ASP A 183 -12.31 2.17 -3.77
C ASP A 183 -12.62 1.01 -2.81
N ASP A 184 -13.65 1.20 -1.98
CA ASP A 184 -14.12 0.18 -1.03
C ASP A 184 -14.48 -1.15 -1.72
N ARG A 185 -14.91 -1.09 -2.99
CA ARG A 185 -15.30 -2.29 -3.77
C ARG A 185 -14.12 -3.21 -4.06
N GLU A 186 -12.94 -2.67 -4.39
CA GLU A 186 -11.75 -3.49 -4.61
C GLU A 186 -11.37 -4.25 -3.34
N TYR A 187 -11.40 -3.58 -2.18
CA TYR A 187 -11.00 -4.18 -0.90
C TYR A 187 -12.03 -5.16 -0.37
N GLN A 188 -13.31 -4.85 -0.54
CA GLN A 188 -14.40 -5.79 -0.29
C GLN A 188 -14.25 -7.05 -1.16
N GLY A 189 -13.87 -6.91 -2.43
CA GLY A 189 -13.55 -8.02 -3.31
C GLY A 189 -12.39 -8.87 -2.82
N TYR A 190 -11.33 -8.23 -2.31
CA TYR A 190 -10.18 -8.92 -1.70
C TYR A 190 -10.58 -9.68 -0.43
N THR A 191 -11.27 -9.05 0.53
CA THR A 191 -11.75 -9.73 1.75
C THR A 191 -12.68 -10.89 1.41
N SER A 192 -13.61 -10.69 0.47
CA SER A 192 -14.51 -11.75 -0.01
C SER A 192 -13.75 -12.94 -0.59
N SER A 193 -12.72 -12.67 -1.39
CA SER A 193 -11.87 -13.71 -1.99
C SER A 193 -11.10 -14.49 -0.92
N CYS A 194 -10.54 -13.78 0.08
CA CYS A 194 -9.89 -14.42 1.23
C CYS A 194 -10.85 -15.35 2.01
N LEU A 195 -12.10 -14.94 2.21
CA LEU A 195 -13.10 -15.78 2.87
C LEU A 195 -13.49 -17.02 2.06
N ILE A 196 -13.63 -16.89 0.73
CA ILE A 196 -13.95 -18.00 -0.18
C ILE A 196 -12.79 -19.01 -0.23
N ASP A 197 -11.56 -18.52 -0.35
CA ASP A 197 -10.36 -19.34 -0.46
C ASP A 197 -9.85 -19.84 0.90
N ASN A 198 -10.57 -19.54 1.99
CA ASN A 198 -10.18 -19.81 3.39
C ASN A 198 -8.80 -19.23 3.79
N GLN A 199 -8.36 -18.15 3.16
CA GLN A 199 -7.12 -17.45 3.50
C GLN A 199 -7.36 -16.50 4.67
N ASN A 200 -6.72 -16.77 5.82
CA ASN A 200 -6.88 -15.98 7.06
C ASN A 200 -8.33 -15.80 7.53
N LYS A 201 -9.25 -16.68 7.11
CA LYS A 201 -10.69 -16.55 7.38
C LYS A 201 -11.01 -16.39 8.87
N ASN A 202 -10.39 -17.22 9.71
CA ASN A 202 -10.65 -17.21 11.15
C ASN A 202 -10.17 -15.90 11.79
N GLU A 203 -9.04 -15.37 11.34
CA GLU A 203 -8.48 -14.10 11.82
C GLU A 203 -9.32 -12.91 11.35
N ILE A 204 -9.87 -12.94 10.13
CA ILE A 204 -10.80 -11.93 9.61
C ILE A 204 -12.07 -11.88 10.46
N ILE A 205 -12.72 -13.03 10.66
CA ILE A 205 -13.93 -13.12 11.49
C ILE A 205 -13.63 -12.69 12.93
N LYS A 206 -12.49 -13.12 13.49
CA LYS A 206 -12.07 -12.71 14.84
C LYS A 206 -11.83 -11.22 14.96
N LEU A 207 -11.27 -10.57 13.93
CA LEU A 207 -11.08 -9.11 13.92
C LEU A 207 -12.44 -8.40 13.91
N ILE A 208 -13.36 -8.83 13.06
CA ILE A 208 -14.69 -8.21 12.94
C ILE A 208 -15.50 -8.41 14.23
N ASN A 209 -15.50 -9.60 14.81
CA ASN A 209 -16.20 -9.87 16.07
C ASN A 209 -15.62 -9.06 17.25
N LYS A 210 -14.32 -8.70 17.21
CA LYS A 210 -13.70 -7.82 18.22
C LYS A 210 -14.15 -6.37 18.14
N LEU A 211 -14.71 -5.94 17.01
CA LEU A 211 -15.22 -4.58 16.81
C LEU A 211 -16.68 -4.42 17.28
N ASP A 212 -17.27 -5.49 17.83
CA ASP A 212 -18.61 -5.52 18.45
C ASP A 212 -19.74 -4.97 17.56
N LEU A 213 -19.75 -5.40 16.29
CA LEU A 213 -20.74 -4.99 15.29
C LEU A 213 -22.05 -5.80 15.36
N GLY A 214 -22.22 -6.68 16.35
CA GLY A 214 -23.35 -7.61 16.42
C GLY A 214 -23.30 -8.80 15.45
N ILE A 215 -22.23 -8.89 14.66
CA ILE A 215 -21.99 -9.96 13.69
C ILE A 215 -21.39 -11.18 14.41
N GLU A 216 -22.01 -12.36 14.25
CA GLU A 216 -21.48 -13.62 14.77
C GLU A 216 -20.55 -14.33 13.78
N ASP A 217 -20.91 -14.31 12.49
CA ASP A 217 -20.24 -15.03 11.41
C ASP A 217 -20.43 -14.31 10.07
N ILE A 218 -19.56 -14.60 9.11
CA ILE A 218 -19.59 -14.02 7.76
C ILE A 218 -19.39 -15.10 6.71
N ARG A 219 -20.25 -15.09 5.70
CA ARG A 219 -20.25 -16.06 4.62
C ARG A 219 -20.13 -15.35 3.28
N ALA A 220 -19.06 -15.66 2.55
CA ALA A 220 -18.86 -15.19 1.19
C ALA A 220 -19.05 -16.34 0.20
N LYS A 221 -19.73 -16.07 -0.92
CA LYS A 221 -19.95 -17.03 -2.01
C LYS A 221 -19.86 -16.34 -3.37
N LYS A 222 -19.47 -17.10 -4.40
CA LYS A 222 -19.58 -16.68 -5.79
C LYS A 222 -20.99 -16.97 -6.28
N THR A 223 -21.67 -15.95 -6.78
CA THR A 223 -23.00 -16.07 -7.38
C THR A 223 -22.91 -15.69 -8.85
N LYS A 224 -23.55 -16.46 -9.72
CA LYS A 224 -23.70 -16.07 -11.13
C LYS A 224 -24.85 -15.08 -11.23
N MET A 225 -24.61 -13.88 -11.77
CA MET A 225 -25.73 -13.02 -12.19
C MET A 225 -26.32 -13.59 -13.48
N ASN A 226 -27.61 -13.91 -13.46
CA ASN A 226 -28.33 -14.27 -14.68
C ASN A 226 -28.44 -13.04 -15.60
N ALA A 227 -28.25 -13.28 -16.90
CA ALA A 227 -28.19 -12.25 -17.94
C ALA A 227 -29.49 -11.45 -18.14
N ASP A 228 -30.58 -11.80 -17.47
CA ASP A 228 -31.92 -11.22 -17.69
C ASP A 228 -32.04 -9.75 -17.28
N ASN A 229 -31.10 -9.22 -16.49
CA ASN A 229 -31.11 -7.83 -16.00
C ASN A 229 -29.96 -6.95 -16.56
N LEU A 230 -29.16 -7.45 -17.50
CA LEU A 230 -28.03 -6.69 -18.07
C LEU A 230 -28.26 -6.39 -19.56
N PRO A 231 -28.00 -5.17 -20.04
CA PRO A 231 -28.06 -4.88 -21.47
C PRO A 231 -27.12 -5.82 -22.24
N ASN A 232 -27.69 -6.51 -23.24
CA ASN A 232 -27.07 -7.52 -24.09
C ASN A 232 -25.64 -7.15 -24.50
N ASN A 233 -24.64 -7.81 -23.89
CA ASN A 233 -23.24 -8.04 -24.35
C ASN A 233 -22.24 -8.27 -23.21
N LEU A 234 -22.67 -8.42 -21.96
CA LEU A 234 -21.78 -8.69 -20.84
C LEU A 234 -21.75 -10.20 -20.54
N LEU A 235 -20.57 -10.80 -20.67
CA LEU A 235 -20.23 -12.15 -20.23
C LEU A 235 -20.78 -12.40 -18.81
N GLU A 236 -21.18 -13.65 -18.50
CA GLU A 236 -21.51 -14.08 -17.14
C GLU A 236 -20.48 -13.49 -16.15
N ARG A 237 -20.90 -12.50 -15.34
CA ARG A 237 -20.05 -11.98 -14.26
C ARG A 237 -20.34 -12.80 -13.01
N GLU A 238 -19.31 -13.49 -12.52
CA GLU A 238 -19.32 -13.96 -11.14
C GLU A 238 -19.34 -12.73 -10.23
N VAL A 239 -20.42 -12.58 -9.46
CA VAL A 239 -20.53 -11.54 -8.44
C VAL A 239 -20.34 -12.20 -7.09
N LEU A 240 -19.48 -11.58 -6.28
CA LEU A 240 -19.25 -12.00 -4.91
C LEU A 240 -20.45 -11.52 -4.09
N SER A 241 -21.10 -12.44 -3.38
CA SER A 241 -22.17 -12.12 -2.42
C SER A 241 -21.65 -12.45 -1.02
N VAL A 242 -21.81 -11.50 -0.11
CA VAL A 242 -21.40 -11.63 1.28
C VAL A 242 -22.63 -11.48 2.17
N GLN A 243 -22.78 -12.43 3.10
CA GLN A 243 -23.84 -12.42 4.09
C GLN A 243 -23.25 -12.39 5.50
N THR A 244 -23.77 -11.53 6.35
CA THR A 244 -23.47 -11.46 7.78
C THR A 244 -24.54 -12.21 8.56
N LEU A 245 -24.15 -12.82 9.68
CA LEU A 245 -25.03 -13.59 10.55
C LEU A 245 -25.23 -12.84 11.86
N HIS A 246 -26.49 -12.52 12.17
CA HIS A 246 -26.87 -11.74 13.36
C HIS A 246 -27.73 -12.55 14.32
N ARG A 247 -27.61 -12.26 15.62
CA ARG A 247 -28.53 -12.82 16.63
C ARG A 247 -29.88 -12.13 16.58
N LYS A 248 -30.93 -12.94 16.60
CA LYS A 248 -32.33 -12.49 16.71
C LYS A 248 -32.83 -12.71 18.12
N PHE A 249 -33.45 -11.70 18.70
CA PHE A 249 -33.94 -11.70 20.07
C PHE A 249 -35.45 -11.51 20.13
N ASP A 250 -36.08 -12.03 21.19
CA ASP A 250 -37.48 -11.76 21.51
C ASP A 250 -37.68 -10.42 22.24
N ASP A 251 -38.92 -10.11 22.60
CA ASP A 251 -39.30 -8.90 23.35
C ASP A 251 -38.67 -8.80 24.74
N LYS A 252 -38.12 -9.91 25.26
CA LYS A 252 -37.43 -9.99 26.55
C LYS A 252 -35.91 -10.00 26.40
N GLY A 253 -35.39 -9.84 25.18
CA GLY A 253 -33.96 -9.87 24.89
C GLY A 253 -33.33 -11.27 24.95
N SER A 254 -34.13 -12.34 24.96
CA SER A 254 -33.64 -13.71 24.92
C SER A 254 -33.32 -14.11 23.47
N TYR A 255 -32.20 -14.80 23.27
CA TYR A 255 -31.80 -15.30 21.96
C TYR A 255 -32.81 -16.33 21.43
N VAL A 256 -33.26 -16.14 20.18
CA VAL A 256 -34.24 -17.01 19.51
C VAL A 256 -33.59 -17.78 18.36
N SER A 257 -32.93 -17.08 17.45
CA SER A 257 -32.34 -17.65 16.23
C SER A 257 -31.25 -16.74 15.67
N THR A 258 -30.69 -17.11 14.53
CA THR A 258 -29.86 -16.22 13.72
C THR A 258 -30.64 -15.72 12.50
N GLU A 259 -30.33 -14.52 12.02
CA GLU A 259 -30.85 -13.92 10.79
C GLU A 259 -29.69 -13.61 9.84
N LEU A 260 -29.92 -13.76 8.53
CA LEU A 260 -28.92 -13.44 7.50
C LEU A 260 -29.18 -12.04 6.95
N PHE A 261 -28.14 -11.24 6.87
CA PHE A 261 -28.17 -9.91 6.28
C PHE A 261 -27.25 -9.91 5.06
N ASP A 262 -27.70 -9.32 3.95
CA ASP A 262 -26.81 -8.99 2.84
C ASP A 262 -25.92 -7.81 3.22
N LEU A 263 -24.61 -7.95 3.01
CA LEU A 263 -23.63 -6.94 3.39
C LEU A 263 -23.87 -5.62 2.65
N ASP A 264 -24.22 -5.66 1.37
CA ASP A 264 -24.34 -4.44 0.57
C ASP A 264 -25.68 -3.74 0.80
N ASP A 265 -26.75 -4.53 0.95
CA ASP A 265 -28.12 -3.99 1.00
C ASP A 265 -28.63 -3.70 2.43
N GLN A 266 -28.12 -4.42 3.44
CA GLN A 266 -28.73 -4.42 4.79
C GLN A 266 -27.79 -3.98 5.91
N GLU A 267 -26.49 -3.93 5.68
CA GLU A 267 -25.51 -3.45 6.67
C GLU A 267 -25.26 -1.95 6.55
N SER A 268 -24.75 -1.37 7.64
CA SER A 268 -24.31 0.03 7.62
C SER A 268 -23.07 0.24 6.75
N GLU A 269 -22.90 1.43 6.20
CA GLU A 269 -21.68 1.83 5.46
C GLU A 269 -20.41 1.61 6.31
N GLY A 270 -20.48 1.86 7.62
CA GLY A 270 -19.37 1.60 8.54
C GLY A 270 -19.02 0.12 8.65
N THR A 271 -20.01 -0.76 8.69
CA THR A 271 -19.80 -2.22 8.66
C THR A 271 -19.16 -2.67 7.35
N GLN A 272 -19.66 -2.15 6.22
CA GLN A 272 -19.13 -2.46 4.88
C GLN A 272 -17.66 -2.05 4.77
N LYS A 273 -17.31 -0.84 5.25
CA LYS A 273 -15.94 -0.33 5.26
C LYS A 273 -15.01 -1.16 6.16
N ILE A 274 -15.48 -1.54 7.35
CA ILE A 274 -14.72 -2.44 8.24
C ILE A 274 -14.47 -3.80 7.57
N PHE A 275 -15.50 -4.38 6.94
CA PHE A 275 -15.36 -5.63 6.20
C PHE A 275 -14.35 -5.49 5.06
N ALA A 276 -14.45 -4.43 4.26
CA ALA A 276 -13.52 -4.14 3.17
C ALA A 276 -12.06 -4.08 3.67
N LEU A 277 -11.82 -3.47 4.84
CA LEU A 277 -10.49 -3.34 5.44
C LEU A 277 -10.01 -4.57 6.24
N ALA A 278 -10.90 -5.52 6.55
CA ALA A 278 -10.56 -6.61 7.47
C ALA A 278 -9.44 -7.53 6.96
N ALA A 279 -9.51 -8.00 5.70
CA ALA A 279 -8.43 -8.83 5.16
C ALA A 279 -7.11 -8.06 4.99
N PRO A 280 -7.07 -6.83 4.44
CA PRO A 280 -5.85 -6.03 4.39
C PRO A 280 -5.21 -5.81 5.76
N LEU A 281 -6.00 -5.54 6.81
CA LEU A 281 -5.50 -5.37 8.17
C LEU A 281 -4.91 -6.67 8.72
N VAL A 282 -5.62 -7.79 8.59
CA VAL A 282 -5.15 -9.10 9.05
C VAL A 282 -3.87 -9.52 8.34
N ASP A 283 -3.83 -9.39 7.01
CA ASP A 283 -2.66 -9.70 6.19
C ASP A 283 -1.46 -8.82 6.61
N THR A 284 -1.70 -7.54 6.88
CA THR A 284 -0.64 -6.61 7.31
C THR A 284 -0.08 -6.98 8.67
N LEU A 285 -0.95 -7.19 9.66
CA LEU A 285 -0.55 -7.51 11.03
C LEU A 285 0.13 -8.87 11.13
N LYS A 286 -0.31 -9.86 10.34
CA LYS A 286 0.22 -11.23 10.39
C LYS A 286 1.61 -11.36 9.75
N TYR A 287 1.87 -10.59 8.69
CA TYR A 287 3.09 -10.72 7.91
C TYR A 287 4.04 -9.52 8.02
N GLY A 288 3.75 -8.56 8.91
CA GLY A 288 4.62 -7.39 9.13
C GLY A 288 4.72 -6.48 7.91
N LYS A 289 3.62 -6.28 7.19
CA LYS A 289 3.55 -5.41 6.01
C LYS A 289 3.35 -3.95 6.42
N VAL A 290 3.47 -3.05 5.46
CA VAL A 290 3.15 -1.62 5.59
C VAL A 290 1.82 -1.37 4.89
N LEU A 291 0.81 -0.92 5.65
CA LEU A 291 -0.49 -0.53 5.11
C LEU A 291 -0.66 0.98 5.25
N ILE A 292 -0.88 1.65 4.12
CA ILE A 292 -1.21 3.06 4.04
C ILE A 292 -2.66 3.15 3.59
N ILE A 293 -3.49 3.89 4.32
CA ILE A 293 -4.90 4.10 4.00
C ILE A 293 -5.12 5.60 3.88
N ASP A 294 -5.55 6.06 2.71
CA ASP A 294 -6.11 7.40 2.56
C ASP A 294 -7.60 7.38 2.89
N GLU A 295 -8.11 8.45 3.48
CA GLU A 295 -9.53 8.60 3.85
C GLU A 295 -10.06 7.42 4.71
N PHE A 296 -9.38 7.17 5.83
CA PHE A 296 -9.79 6.15 6.81
C PHE A 296 -11.13 6.47 7.50
N GLU A 297 -11.51 7.77 7.56
CA GLU A 297 -12.75 8.27 8.20
C GLU A 297 -14.02 7.80 7.49
#